data_AF-A0A6M0B1L9-F1
#
_entry.id   AF-A0A6M0B1L9-F1
#
_cell.length_a   1.000
_cell.length_b   1.000
_cell.length_c   1.000
_cell.angle_alpha   90.00
_cell.angle_beta   90.00
_cell.angle_gamma   90.00
#
_symmetry.space_group_name_H-M   'P 1'
#
loop_
_entity.id
_entity.type
_entity.pdbx_description
1 polymer ?
#
loop_
_entity_poly.entity_id
_entity_poly.type
_entity_poly.pdbx_seq_one_letter_code
_entity_poly.pdbx_strand_id
1 'polypeptide(L)' 'MQLGKILVRKRLISPIQLNTALEIQSLTGIKLGEILVTKELIESQDLEQALLEQYWRKNGFWVID' A
#
# COMPACT_ATOMS: atom_id res chain seq x y z
N MET A 1 -0.40 2.91 -11.08
CA MET A 1 -1.21 3.18 -9.87
C MET A 1 -0.31 3.24 -8.63
N GLN A 2 -0.68 4.04 -7.61
CA GLN A 2 0.09 4.15 -6.35
C GLN A 2 -0.31 3.04 -5.37
N LEU A 3 0.65 2.52 -4.59
CA LEU A 3 0.42 1.45 -3.61
C LEU A 3 -0.67 1.81 -2.59
N GLY A 4 -0.60 3.01 -2.01
CA GLY A 4 -1.60 3.47 -1.04
C GLY A 4 -3.03 3.47 -1.60
N LYS A 5 -3.22 3.79 -2.88
CA LYS A 5 -4.55 3.75 -3.52
C LYS A 5 -5.08 2.33 -3.67
N ILE A 6 -4.20 1.35 -3.92
CA ILE A 6 -4.57 -0.07 -4.01
C ILE A 6 -5.03 -0.56 -2.65
N LEU A 7 -4.27 -0.25 -1.60
CA LEU A 7 -4.58 -0.66 -0.22
C LEU A 7 -5.90 -0.07 0.29
N VAL A 8 -6.17 1.21 -0.02
CA VAL A 8 -7.46 1.85 0.32
C VAL A 8 -8.62 1.23 -0.48
N ARG A 9 -8.43 0.98 -1.79
CA ARG A 9 -9.46 0.37 -2.63
C ARG A 9 -9.85 -1.03 -2.13
N LYS A 10 -8.86 -1.82 -1.70
CA LYS A 10 -9.07 -3.16 -1.11
C LYS A 10 -9.60 -3.11 0.33
N ARG A 11 -9.85 -1.92 0.90
CA ARG A 11 -10.28 -1.70 2.29
C ARG A 11 -9.32 -2.29 3.34
N LEU A 12 -8.06 -2.50 2.97
CA LEU A 12 -7.01 -2.95 3.89
C LEU A 12 -6.62 -1.83 4.86
N ILE A 13 -6.65 -0.59 4.38
CA ILE A 13 -6.42 0.61 5.20
C ILE A 13 -7.45 1.68 4.90
N SER A 14 -7.73 2.51 5.89
CA SER A 14 -8.52 3.74 5.71
C SER A 14 -7.70 4.85 5.08
N PRO A 15 -8.33 5.84 4.39
CA PRO A 15 -7.64 7.01 3.87
C PRO A 15 -6.86 7.79 4.94
N ILE A 16 -7.39 7.82 6.16
CA ILE A 16 -6.75 8.47 7.32
C ILE A 16 -5.46 7.73 7.70
N GLN A 17 -5.51 6.40 7.80
CA GLN A 17 -4.34 5.56 8.11
C GLN A 17 -3.26 5.69 7.02
N LEU A 18 -3.68 5.76 5.75
CA LEU A 18 -2.77 6.05 4.64
C LEU A 18 -2.08 7.39 4.81
N ASN A 19 -2.81 8.45 5.17
CA ASN A 19 -2.23 9.78 5.36
C ASN A 19 -1.19 9.78 6.48
N THR A 20 -1.53 9.20 7.64
CA THR A 20 -0.57 9.07 8.76
C THR A 20 0.68 8.29 8.35
N ALA A 21 0.53 7.20 7.60
CA ALA A 21 1.69 6.43 7.13
C ALA A 21 2.55 7.21 6.11
N LEU A 22 1.94 8.05 5.27
CA LEU A 22 2.65 8.95 4.36
C LEU A 22 3.40 10.06 5.09
N GLU A 23 2.82 10.62 6.16
CA GLU A 23 3.51 11.60 7.02
C GLU A 23 4.76 10.98 7.65
N ILE A 24 4.64 9.77 8.18
CA ILE A 24 5.77 9.03 8.76
C ILE A 24 6.82 8.71 7.69
N GLN A 25 6.39 8.28 6.50
CA GLN A 25 7.31 8.05 5.37
C GLN A 25 8.09 9.31 5.02
N SER A 26 7.44 10.47 5.00
CA SER A 26 8.10 11.76 4.72
C SER A 26 9.15 12.12 5.77
N LEU A 27 8.84 11.89 7.05
CA LEU A 27 9.73 12.21 8.16
C LEU A 27 10.90 11.24 8.33
N THR A 28 10.72 9.96 7.99
CA THR A 28 11.68 8.89 8.29
C THR A 28 12.40 8.35 7.04
N GLY A 29 11.85 8.54 5.85
CA GLY A 29 12.32 7.92 4.62
C GLY A 29 12.00 6.42 4.48
N ILE A 30 11.32 5.81 5.47
CA ILE A 30 10.94 4.39 5.43
C ILE A 30 9.90 4.15 4.33
N LYS A 31 9.91 2.97 3.72
CA LYS A 31 8.92 2.61 2.69
C LYS A 31 7.52 2.53 3.31
N LEU A 32 6.53 3.07 2.59
CA LEU A 32 5.13 3.05 2.99
C LEU A 32 4.64 1.65 3.40
N GLY A 33 4.98 0.62 2.60
CA GLY A 33 4.60 -0.76 2.92
C GLY A 33 5.18 -1.26 4.25
N GLU A 34 6.45 -0.96 4.52
CA GLU A 34 7.11 -1.35 5.77
C GLU A 34 6.48 -0.63 6.98
N ILE A 35 6.12 0.64 6.84
CA ILE A 35 5.43 1.40 7.90
C ILE A 35 4.07 0.75 8.21
N LEU A 36 3.32 0.36 7.18
CA LEU A 36 1.99 -0.23 7.35
C LEU A 36 2.05 -1.61 8.01
N VAL A 37 3.03 -2.44 7.64
CA VAL A 37 3.25 -3.76 8.28
C VAL A 37 3.76 -3.60 9.71
N THR A 38 4.73 -2.70 9.94
CA THR A 38 5.29 -2.46 11.29
C THR A 38 4.24 -1.90 12.26
N LYS A 39 3.25 -1.16 11.75
CA LYS A 39 2.12 -0.66 12.53
C LYS A 39 0.96 -1.64 12.65
N GLU A 40 1.11 -2.87 12.16
CA GLU A 40 0.08 -3.91 12.17
C GLU A 40 -1.23 -3.45 11.48
N LEU A 41 -1.12 -2.51 10.53
CA LEU A 41 -2.26 -2.00 9.77
C LEU A 41 -2.64 -2.94 8.62
N ILE A 42 -1.66 -3.69 8.12
CA ILE A 42 -1.82 -4.73 7.10
C ILE A 42 -0.85 -5.86 7.42
N GLU A 43 -1.15 -7.07 6.93
CA GLU A 43 -0.20 -8.18 7.02
C GLU A 43 0.82 -8.12 5.87
N SER A 44 1.95 -8.81 6.04
CA SER A 44 2.98 -8.92 5.00
C SER A 44 2.42 -9.51 3.69
N GLN A 45 1.47 -10.44 3.80
CA GLN A 45 0.78 -11.04 2.65
C GLN A 45 -0.08 -10.03 1.88
N ASP A 46 -0.78 -9.14 2.59
CA ASP A 46 -1.59 -8.08 1.96
C ASP A 46 -0.72 -7.08 1.19
N LEU A 47 0.44 -6.74 1.77
CA LEU A 47 1.42 -5.89 1.13
C LEU A 47 1.96 -6.53 -0.15
N GLU A 48 2.30 -7.81 -0.13
CA GLU A 48 2.79 -8.55 -1.29
C GLU A 48 1.76 -8.56 -2.43
N GLN A 49 0.50 -8.88 -2.12
CA GLN A 49 -0.59 -8.86 -3.10
C GLN A 49 -0.81 -7.48 -3.70
N ALA A 50 -0.77 -6.42 -2.87
CA ALA A 50 -0.91 -5.05 -3.34
C ALA A 50 0.27 -4.60 -4.22
N LEU A 51 1.49 -5.04 -3.92
CA LEU A 51 2.68 -4.78 -4.73
C LEU A 51 2.62 -5.51 -6.08
N LEU A 52 2.15 -6.76 -6.10
CA LEU A 52 1.97 -7.53 -7.32
C LEU A 52 0.94 -6.85 -8.24
N GLU A 53 -0.20 -6.44 -7.68
CA GLU A 53 -1.20 -5.66 -8.43
C GLU A 53 -0.61 -4.34 -8.94
N GLN A 54 0.17 -3.64 -8.11
CA GLN A 54 0.83 -2.40 -8.52
C GLN A 54 1.76 -2.63 -9.72
N TYR A 55 2.53 -3.72 -9.68
CA TYR A 55 3.43 -4.12 -10.75
C TYR A 55 2.66 -4.40 -12.04
N TRP A 56 1.61 -5.24 -11.98
CA TRP A 56 0.81 -5.56 -13.16
C TRP A 56 0.20 -4.31 -13.80
N ARG A 57 -0.44 -3.44 -13.00
CA ARG A 57 -1.01 -2.18 -13.49
C ARG A 57 0.02 -1.22 -14.05
N LYS A 58 1.26 -1.21 -13.54
CA LYS A 58 2.36 -0.37 -14.08
C LYS A 58 2.89 -0.89 -15.41
N ASN A 59 2.85 -2.20 -15.63
CA ASN A 59 3.36 -2.84 -16.84
C ASN A 59 2.26 -3.05 -17.90
N GLY A 60 1.07 -2.45 -17.73
CA GLY A 60 -0.01 -2.50 -18.72
C GLY A 60 -0.83 -3.80 -18.71
N PHE A 61 -0.62 -4.67 -17.72
CA PHE A 61 -1.48 -5.83 -17.53
C PHE A 61 -2.79 -5.41 -16.87
N TRP A 62 -3.90 -5.80 -17.48
CA TRP A 62 -5.23 -5.59 -16.91
C TRP A 62 -5.49 -6.66 -15.86
N VAL A 63 -5.37 -6.25 -14.59
CA VAL A 63 -5.85 -7.06 -13.46
C VAL A 63 -7.36 -6.91 -13.44
N ILE A 64 -8.06 -7.97 -13.85
CA ILE A 64 -9.51 -8.09 -13.69
C ILE A 64 -9.76 -8.31 -12.20
N ASP A 65 -10.39 -7.32 -11.56
CA ASP A 65 -10.83 -7.32 -10.16
C ASP A 65 -12.32 -7.68 -10.11
#